data_AF-N6VNU1-F1
#
_entry.id   AF-N6VNU1-F1
#
_cell.length_a   1.000
_cell.length_b   1.000
_cell.length_c   1.000
_cell.angle_alpha   90.00
_cell.angle_beta   90.00
_cell.angle_gamma   90.00
#
_symmetry.space_group_name_H-M   'P 1'
#
loop_
_entity.id
_entity.type
_entity.pdbx_description
1 polymer ?
#
loop_
_entity_poly.entity_id
_entity_poly.type
_entity_poly.pdbx_seq_one_letter_code
_entity_poly.pdbx_strand_id
1 'polypeptide(L)'
;MAKTKKLAMELPLEGRFISAEFPILRENLTIIDQAVSDLDEKLDNKAPSQHTHVMSEVSELEDALNGKMAADQTFALVDLTDIKGAKDATENHVLYKSGKDRFAFNSVKSLLGEHQHTIEDITDLDEYIATINVDLKDYGCLSGKNEWKNTNVFKGNVNIEEGIELAETSSLTLKQNDKVVTNLNTTGSLLKGPLKVDDELVYTKPEADKAISEEIEKLKQSLTNENSSCSVVINKLVHWPERADAELLYTQSRKIKWPDWITDETIVEIQAWGGGGSGGGAGKTYFGGGGGGGGCSVWYGPKSSLNGHEDIVIGKGGASVKDKNTSGNAGGKTTVGKNLIVAGGGGGGKGASDTGSGQGGAGGAGKTVTELMDGRPGIAKGGNGSPGTQGSSRFKSGFGGDAGGDTSRGGCGGTGRGHCISGKPGRGFGGGGAGSHYQNNPSGNGANGAALIRIWKKRYENDK
;
A
#
# COMPACT_ATOMS: atom_id res chain seq x y z
N MET A 1 -4.45 21.22 107.40
CA MET A 1 -5.13 19.93 107.66
C MET A 1 -5.50 19.32 106.32
N ALA A 2 -5.31 18.01 106.15
CA ALA A 2 -5.58 17.35 104.88
C ALA A 2 -7.10 17.22 104.67
N LYS A 3 -7.58 17.47 103.44
CA LYS A 3 -9.00 17.43 103.08
C LYS A 3 -9.24 16.45 101.94
N THR A 4 -10.44 15.88 101.87
CA THR A 4 -10.86 15.03 100.75
C THR A 4 -10.98 15.85 99.47
N LYS A 5 -10.65 15.24 98.33
CA LYS A 5 -10.52 15.96 97.05
C LYS A 5 -11.85 16.43 96.45
N LYS A 6 -12.93 15.66 96.62
CA LYS A 6 -14.23 15.94 95.97
C LYS A 6 -15.18 16.78 96.82
N LEU A 7 -15.27 16.50 98.11
CA LEU A 7 -16.22 17.15 99.01
C LEU A 7 -15.54 18.11 100.00
N ALA A 8 -14.22 18.29 99.90
CA ALA A 8 -13.42 19.16 100.76
C ALA A 8 -13.56 18.90 102.28
N MET A 9 -14.05 17.72 102.66
CA MET A 9 -14.21 17.26 104.04
C MET A 9 -12.87 17.12 104.73
N GLU A 10 -12.78 17.56 105.98
CA GLU A 10 -11.53 17.48 106.74
C GLU A 10 -11.24 16.05 107.21
N LEU A 11 -10.01 15.58 107.03
CA LEU A 11 -9.62 14.24 107.47
C LEU A 11 -9.26 14.24 108.96
N PRO A 12 -9.58 13.15 109.69
CA PRO A 12 -9.16 13.01 111.06
C PRO A 12 -7.65 13.16 111.23
N LEU A 13 -7.24 13.86 112.28
CA LEU A 13 -5.84 14.12 112.57
C LEU A 13 -5.42 13.43 113.87
N GLU A 14 -4.42 12.56 113.78
CA GLU A 14 -3.88 11.85 114.93
C GLU A 14 -3.30 12.83 115.97
N GLY A 15 -3.68 12.66 117.25
CA GLY A 15 -3.31 13.55 118.35
C GLY A 15 -4.29 14.71 118.63
N ARG A 16 -5.34 14.90 117.81
CA ARG A 16 -6.42 15.87 118.13
C ARG A 16 -7.32 15.31 119.23
N PHE A 17 -7.71 16.15 120.19
CA PHE A 17 -8.67 15.73 121.22
C PHE A 17 -10.00 15.31 120.59
N ILE A 18 -10.58 14.22 121.09
CA ILE A 18 -11.85 13.66 120.59
C ILE A 18 -12.97 14.70 120.60
N SER A 19 -12.99 15.59 121.60
CA SER A 19 -13.97 16.67 121.70
C SER A 19 -13.91 17.69 120.55
N ALA A 20 -12.75 17.85 119.91
CA ALA A 20 -12.57 18.70 118.74
C ALA A 20 -12.76 17.93 117.42
N GLU A 21 -12.58 16.61 117.42
CA GLU A 21 -12.75 15.77 116.23
C GLU A 21 -14.22 15.42 115.97
N PHE A 22 -15.02 15.24 117.03
CA PHE A 22 -16.42 14.83 116.90
C PHE A 22 -17.32 15.83 116.14
N PRO A 23 -17.22 17.16 116.35
CA PRO A 23 -17.96 18.15 115.54
C PRO A 23 -17.59 18.12 114.06
N ILE A 24 -16.31 17.89 113.76
CA ILE A 24 -15.80 17.83 112.38
C ILE A 24 -16.33 16.59 111.66
N LEU A 25 -16.35 15.44 112.36
CA LEU A 25 -16.95 14.23 111.82
C LEU A 25 -18.44 14.41 111.54
N ARG A 26 -19.18 15.08 112.45
CA ARG A 26 -20.60 15.38 112.23
C ARG A 26 -20.82 16.24 110.99
N GLU A 27 -20.04 17.31 110.83
CA GLU A 27 -20.12 18.20 109.67
C GLU A 27 -19.81 17.43 108.37
N ASN A 28 -18.77 16.60 108.36
CA ASN A 28 -18.45 15.76 107.22
C ASN A 28 -19.58 14.77 106.87
N LEU A 29 -20.23 14.16 107.86
CA LEU A 29 -21.36 13.27 107.62
C LEU A 29 -22.55 14.01 107.01
N THR A 30 -22.84 15.24 107.44
CA THR A 30 -23.86 16.09 106.82
C THR A 30 -23.49 16.45 105.37
N ILE A 31 -22.21 16.74 105.09
CA ILE A 31 -21.73 16.99 103.73
C ILE A 31 -21.92 15.76 102.83
N ILE A 32 -21.67 14.55 103.35
CA ILE A 32 -21.88 13.29 102.62
C ILE A 32 -23.37 13.09 102.33
N ASP A 33 -24.22 13.26 103.33
CA ASP A 33 -25.68 13.07 103.18
C ASP A 33 -26.27 14.00 102.12
N GLN A 34 -25.86 15.27 102.13
CA GLN A 34 -26.25 16.22 101.09
C GLN A 34 -25.72 15.81 99.71
N ALA A 35 -24.46 15.36 99.61
CA ALA A 35 -23.89 14.92 98.34
C ALA A 35 -24.58 13.67 97.78
N VAL A 36 -25.07 12.78 98.64
CA VAL A 36 -25.88 11.61 98.24
C VAL A 36 -27.26 12.06 97.76
N SER A 37 -27.95 12.94 98.50
CA SER A 37 -29.22 13.52 98.07
C SER A 37 -29.12 14.23 96.71
N ASP A 38 -28.05 15.00 96.48
CA ASP A 38 -27.81 15.69 95.20
C ASP A 38 -27.54 14.71 94.04
N LEU A 39 -26.99 13.53 94.35
CA LEU A 39 -26.78 12.47 93.35
C LEU A 39 -28.08 11.77 93.01
N ASP A 40 -28.93 11.48 94.00
CA ASP A 40 -30.24 10.89 93.79
C ASP A 40 -31.13 11.81 92.93
N GLU A 41 -31.18 13.12 93.24
CA GLU A 41 -31.93 14.09 92.42
C GLU A 41 -31.41 14.16 90.96
N LYS A 42 -30.08 14.08 90.77
CA LYS A 42 -29.49 14.04 89.42
C LYS A 42 -29.75 12.74 88.69
N LEU A 43 -29.91 11.63 89.41
CA LEU A 43 -30.18 10.32 88.83
C LEU A 43 -31.65 10.21 88.42
N ASP A 44 -32.57 10.68 89.25
CA ASP A 44 -34.01 10.72 88.95
C ASP A 44 -34.31 11.54 87.69
N ASN A 45 -33.51 12.57 87.40
CA ASN A 45 -33.64 13.40 86.21
C ASN A 45 -32.98 12.82 84.94
N LYS A 46 -32.28 11.69 85.02
CA LYS A 46 -31.53 11.11 83.88
C LYS A 46 -32.28 10.06 83.08
N ALA A 47 -33.43 9.57 83.54
CA ALA A 47 -34.27 8.68 82.75
C ALA A 47 -35.75 8.73 83.16
N PRO A 48 -36.62 9.44 82.41
CA PRO A 48 -38.03 9.07 82.38
C PRO A 48 -38.12 7.61 81.91
N SER A 49 -38.99 6.80 82.52
CA SER A 49 -39.15 5.36 82.26
C SER A 49 -39.50 5.00 80.80
N GLN A 50 -39.69 5.99 79.94
CA GLN A 50 -39.82 5.84 78.49
C GLN A 50 -38.96 6.90 77.79
N HIS A 51 -37.75 6.49 77.44
CA HIS A 51 -36.95 7.20 76.44
C HIS A 51 -37.55 6.90 75.06
N THR A 52 -38.17 7.91 74.44
CA THR A 52 -38.69 7.86 73.07
C THR A 52 -38.01 8.94 72.23
N HIS A 53 -37.80 8.64 70.95
CA HIS A 53 -37.35 9.61 69.96
C HIS A 53 -38.46 9.87 68.95
N VAL A 54 -38.73 11.14 68.65
CA VAL A 54 -39.56 11.49 67.49
C VAL A 54 -38.73 11.43 66.21
N MET A 55 -39.34 11.13 65.06
CA MET A 55 -38.60 10.94 63.79
C MET A 55 -37.66 12.10 63.43
N SER A 56 -38.02 13.33 63.78
CA SER A 56 -37.21 14.54 63.56
C SER A 56 -35.87 14.54 64.33
N GLU A 57 -35.73 13.73 65.38
CA GLU A 57 -34.49 13.62 66.16
C GLU A 57 -33.46 12.71 65.49
N VAL A 58 -33.88 11.90 64.51
CA VAL A 58 -32.97 11.09 63.70
C VAL A 58 -32.65 11.85 62.43
N SER A 59 -31.55 12.60 62.47
CA SER A 59 -31.02 13.34 61.32
C SER A 59 -30.98 12.43 60.09
N GLU A 60 -31.45 12.95 58.94
CA GLU A 60 -31.48 12.27 57.63
C GLU A 60 -32.48 11.10 57.50
N LEU A 61 -33.23 10.72 58.55
CA LEU A 61 -34.23 9.66 58.44
C LEU A 61 -35.40 10.03 57.53
N GLU A 62 -35.84 11.29 57.58
CA GLU A 62 -36.89 11.81 56.70
C GLU A 62 -36.44 11.82 55.25
N ASP A 63 -35.21 12.26 54.97
CA ASP A 63 -34.62 12.21 53.63
C ASP A 63 -34.46 10.77 53.12
N ALA A 64 -34.03 9.85 54.00
CA ALA A 64 -33.90 8.44 53.66
C ALA A 64 -35.26 7.79 53.34
N LEU A 65 -36.32 8.17 54.06
CA LEU A 65 -37.68 7.70 53.79
C LEU A 65 -38.28 8.34 52.53
N ASN A 66 -38.05 9.63 52.30
CA ASN A 66 -38.47 10.33 51.09
C ASN A 66 -37.72 9.82 49.84
N GLY A 67 -36.51 9.28 50.03
CA GLY A 67 -35.76 8.58 48.98
C GLY A 67 -36.25 7.15 48.70
N LYS A 68 -37.11 6.57 49.56
CA LYS A 68 -37.74 5.28 49.28
C LYS A 68 -38.99 5.47 48.43
N MET A 69 -39.18 4.52 47.53
CA MET A 69 -40.32 4.51 46.61
C MET A 69 -41.63 4.16 47.32
N ALA A 70 -42.73 4.76 46.89
CA ALA A 70 -44.06 4.43 47.37
C ALA A 70 -44.44 2.98 47.03
N ALA A 71 -45.14 2.31 47.95
CA ALA A 71 -45.44 0.89 47.85
C ALA A 71 -46.40 0.52 46.71
N ASP A 72 -47.16 1.48 46.20
CA ASP A 72 -48.15 1.36 45.13
C ASP A 72 -47.63 1.86 43.77
N GLN A 73 -46.39 2.35 43.71
CA GLN A 73 -45.79 2.79 42.46
C GLN A 73 -45.62 1.60 41.49
N THR A 74 -46.15 1.73 40.28
CA THR A 74 -45.95 0.79 39.18
C THR A 74 -45.03 1.40 38.12
N PHE A 75 -44.30 0.55 37.39
CA PHE A 75 -43.44 0.96 36.27
C PHE A 75 -44.06 0.49 34.96
N ALA A 76 -44.17 1.39 33.99
CA ALA A 76 -44.36 0.94 32.61
C ALA A 76 -43.03 0.37 32.11
N LEU A 77 -43.09 -0.71 31.32
CA LEU A 77 -41.89 -1.36 30.78
C LEU A 77 -41.03 -0.39 29.95
N VAL A 78 -41.65 0.62 29.35
CA VAL A 78 -40.99 1.66 28.54
C VAL A 78 -40.11 2.62 29.36
N ASP A 79 -40.37 2.75 30.66
CA ASP A 79 -39.64 3.69 31.52
C ASP A 79 -38.33 3.09 32.06
N LEU A 80 -38.06 1.81 31.80
CA LEU A 80 -36.84 1.14 32.22
C LEU A 80 -35.70 1.49 31.25
N THR A 81 -34.71 2.25 31.74
CA THR A 81 -33.50 2.61 30.97
C THR A 81 -32.48 1.46 30.90
N ASP A 82 -32.58 0.49 31.81
CA ASP A 82 -31.80 -0.75 31.80
C ASP A 82 -32.66 -1.97 32.16
N ILE A 83 -32.58 -3.02 31.35
CA ILE A 83 -33.20 -4.31 31.64
C ILE A 83 -32.06 -5.32 31.85
N LYS A 84 -31.81 -5.70 33.11
CA LYS A 84 -30.85 -6.78 33.43
C LYS A 84 -31.25 -8.05 32.67
N GLY A 85 -30.32 -8.59 31.87
CA GLY A 85 -30.54 -9.75 30.99
C GLY A 85 -30.78 -9.40 29.51
N ALA A 86 -31.05 -8.14 29.15
CA ALA A 86 -31.20 -7.74 27.74
C ALA A 86 -29.86 -7.82 26.96
N LYS A 87 -28.73 -7.58 27.62
CA LYS A 87 -27.39 -7.76 27.03
C LYS A 87 -27.02 -9.24 26.83
N ASP A 88 -27.64 -10.13 27.61
CA ASP A 88 -27.41 -11.57 27.55
C ASP A 88 -28.36 -12.26 26.56
N ALA A 89 -29.36 -11.54 26.04
CA ALA A 89 -30.26 -12.04 25.02
C ALA A 89 -29.57 -12.00 23.64
N THR A 90 -29.58 -13.13 22.93
CA THR A 90 -29.10 -13.22 21.56
C THR A 90 -29.90 -12.28 20.65
N GLU A 91 -29.25 -11.73 19.63
CA GLU A 91 -29.86 -10.85 18.63
C GLU A 91 -31.16 -11.47 18.06
N ASN A 92 -32.18 -10.64 17.85
CA ASN A 92 -33.53 -11.02 17.38
C ASN A 92 -34.38 -11.89 18.33
N HIS A 93 -34.02 -11.98 19.62
CA HIS A 93 -34.91 -12.56 20.63
C HIS A 93 -35.94 -11.53 21.11
N VAL A 94 -37.19 -11.97 21.28
CA VAL A 94 -38.28 -11.13 21.78
C VAL A 94 -38.60 -11.44 23.22
N LEU A 95 -38.98 -10.42 23.98
CA LEU A 95 -39.43 -10.57 25.36
C LEU A 95 -40.84 -11.17 25.36
N TYR A 96 -41.04 -12.24 26.12
CA TYR A 96 -42.36 -12.84 26.32
C TYR A 96 -42.60 -13.16 27.79
N LYS A 97 -43.87 -13.24 28.18
CA LYS A 97 -44.29 -13.63 29.53
C LYS A 97 -44.18 -15.16 29.64
N SER A 98 -43.18 -15.64 30.38
CA SER A 98 -42.90 -17.07 30.55
C SER A 98 -43.64 -17.71 31.74
N GLY A 99 -44.46 -16.95 32.47
CA GLY A 99 -45.26 -17.42 33.61
C GLY A 99 -46.02 -16.28 34.30
N LYS A 100 -46.74 -16.57 35.40
CA LYS A 100 -47.63 -15.61 36.08
C LYS A 100 -46.91 -14.29 36.42
N ASP A 101 -45.66 -14.38 36.87
CA ASP A 101 -44.85 -13.23 37.32
C ASP A 101 -43.41 -13.23 36.75
N ARG A 102 -43.20 -13.78 35.54
CA ARG A 102 -41.85 -13.86 34.94
C ARG A 102 -41.84 -13.53 33.45
N PHE A 103 -40.81 -12.81 33.03
CA PHE A 103 -40.49 -12.55 31.62
C PHE A 103 -39.17 -13.22 31.23
N ALA A 104 -39.07 -13.65 29.97
CA ALA A 104 -37.87 -14.26 29.40
C ALA A 104 -37.71 -13.84 27.93
N PHE A 105 -36.51 -14.03 27.39
CA PHE A 105 -36.21 -13.80 25.97
C PHE A 105 -36.14 -15.15 25.24
N ASN A 106 -36.76 -15.25 24.06
CA ASN A 106 -36.62 -16.42 23.19
C ASN A 106 -36.72 -16.00 21.71
N SER A 107 -36.25 -16.86 20.81
CA SER A 107 -36.36 -16.63 19.38
C SER A 107 -37.82 -16.61 18.93
N VAL A 108 -38.12 -15.74 17.96
CA VAL A 108 -39.46 -15.64 17.34
C VAL A 108 -39.90 -17.00 16.78
N LYS A 109 -38.98 -17.75 16.16
CA LYS A 109 -39.23 -19.10 15.63
C LYS A 109 -39.64 -20.10 16.72
N SER A 110 -39.04 -20.04 17.91
CA SER A 110 -39.41 -20.94 19.02
C SER A 110 -40.76 -20.59 19.65
N LEU A 111 -41.19 -19.33 19.57
CA LEU A 111 -42.43 -18.85 20.19
C LEU A 111 -43.63 -19.01 19.26
N LEU A 112 -43.46 -18.72 17.96
CA LEU A 112 -44.52 -18.80 16.95
C LEU A 112 -44.57 -20.16 16.23
N GLY A 113 -43.52 -20.98 16.35
CA GLY A 113 -43.39 -22.22 15.60
C GLY A 113 -43.09 -22.01 14.11
N GLU A 114 -43.02 -23.12 13.37
CA GLU A 114 -43.09 -23.08 11.91
C GLU A 114 -44.51 -22.66 11.52
N HIS A 115 -44.64 -21.54 10.81
CA HIS A 115 -45.90 -21.06 10.27
C HIS A 115 -45.79 -20.98 8.76
N GLN A 116 -46.92 -21.22 8.09
CA GLN A 116 -47.06 -21.08 6.65
C GLN A 116 -47.92 -19.86 6.39
N HIS A 117 -47.59 -19.13 5.33
CA HIS A 117 -48.40 -18.04 4.80
C HIS A 117 -49.11 -18.54 3.55
N THR A 118 -50.39 -18.19 3.40
CA THR A 118 -51.03 -18.33 2.09
C THR A 118 -50.61 -17.15 1.21
N ILE A 119 -50.83 -17.25 -0.11
CA ILE A 119 -50.40 -16.19 -1.02
C ILE A 119 -51.11 -14.86 -0.74
N GLU A 120 -52.33 -14.95 -0.18
CA GLU A 120 -53.16 -13.83 0.23
C GLU A 120 -52.56 -13.04 1.42
N ASP A 121 -51.61 -13.62 2.17
CA ASP A 121 -50.91 -12.94 3.25
C ASP A 121 -49.82 -11.96 2.74
N ILE A 122 -49.50 -12.01 1.43
CA ILE A 122 -48.46 -11.20 0.82
C ILE A 122 -49.12 -10.06 0.03
N THR A 123 -49.20 -8.88 0.64
CA THR A 123 -49.63 -7.67 -0.06
C THR A 123 -48.69 -7.37 -1.24
N ASP A 124 -49.25 -6.85 -2.32
CA ASP A 124 -48.55 -6.46 -3.56
C ASP A 124 -48.04 -7.62 -4.43
N LEU A 125 -48.21 -8.88 -4.03
CA LEU A 125 -47.83 -10.04 -4.85
C LEU A 125 -48.71 -10.18 -6.10
N ASP A 126 -50.01 -9.90 -5.98
CA ASP A 126 -50.92 -9.90 -7.14
C ASP A 126 -50.54 -8.80 -8.15
N GLU A 127 -50.15 -7.63 -7.66
CA GLU A 127 -49.71 -6.50 -8.50
C GLU A 127 -48.36 -6.82 -9.16
N TYR A 128 -47.43 -7.44 -8.42
CA TYR A 128 -46.16 -7.93 -8.95
C TYR A 128 -46.35 -9.03 -10.01
N ILE A 129 -47.20 -10.04 -9.76
CA ILE A 129 -47.53 -11.08 -10.74
C ILE A 129 -48.15 -10.45 -11.99
N ALA A 130 -49.00 -9.45 -11.85
CA ALA A 130 -49.56 -8.71 -12.98
C ALA A 130 -48.49 -7.95 -13.79
N THR A 131 -47.38 -7.51 -13.16
CA THR A 131 -46.25 -6.92 -13.90
C THR A 131 -45.39 -7.94 -14.66
N ILE A 132 -45.40 -9.21 -14.25
CA ILE A 132 -44.64 -10.28 -14.90
C ILE A 132 -45.46 -10.96 -16.01
N ASN A 133 -46.79 -11.06 -15.83
CA ASN A 133 -47.71 -11.63 -16.83
C ASN A 133 -48.03 -10.61 -17.94
N VAL A 134 -47.09 -10.42 -18.87
CA VAL A 134 -47.42 -9.95 -20.21
C VAL A 134 -48.26 -11.04 -20.89
N ASP A 135 -49.48 -10.69 -21.27
CA ASP A 135 -50.53 -11.50 -21.89
C ASP A 135 -50.04 -12.81 -22.58
N LEU A 136 -50.12 -13.94 -21.86
CA LEU A 136 -49.64 -15.27 -22.28
C LEU A 136 -50.48 -15.93 -23.41
N LYS A 137 -51.40 -15.20 -24.04
CA LYS A 137 -52.26 -15.73 -25.13
C LYS A 137 -51.52 -15.95 -26.44
N ASP A 138 -50.34 -15.36 -26.62
CA ASP A 138 -49.53 -15.49 -27.84
C ASP A 138 -48.45 -16.57 -27.77
N TYR A 139 -48.22 -17.16 -26.59
CA TYR A 139 -47.30 -18.29 -26.44
C TYR A 139 -48.07 -19.60 -26.60
N GLY A 140 -47.89 -20.24 -27.76
CA GLY A 140 -48.49 -21.52 -28.13
C GLY A 140 -48.29 -22.60 -27.07
N CYS A 141 -49.27 -22.76 -26.17
CA CYS A 141 -49.33 -23.85 -25.23
C CYS A 141 -49.66 -25.13 -26.02
N LEU A 142 -48.76 -26.10 -26.03
CA LEU A 142 -49.00 -27.40 -26.65
C LEU A 142 -50.21 -28.07 -25.97
N SER A 143 -51.26 -28.35 -26.75
CA SER A 143 -52.51 -28.95 -26.27
C SER A 143 -52.43 -30.46 -25.98
N GLY A 144 -51.24 -31.01 -25.75
CA GLY A 144 -51.07 -32.45 -25.44
C GLY A 144 -49.63 -32.86 -25.11
N LYS A 145 -49.49 -34.07 -24.52
CA LYS A 145 -48.18 -34.68 -24.18
C LYS A 145 -47.30 -34.83 -25.42
N ASN A 146 -46.08 -34.30 -25.36
CA ASN A 146 -45.08 -34.40 -26.42
C ASN A 146 -44.45 -35.82 -26.42
N GLU A 147 -44.90 -36.69 -27.32
CA GLU A 147 -44.19 -37.93 -27.65
C GLU A 147 -43.05 -37.58 -28.62
N TRP A 148 -41.81 -37.68 -28.17
CA TRP A 148 -40.63 -37.43 -29.00
C TRP A 148 -40.63 -38.36 -30.22
N LYS A 149 -40.90 -37.80 -31.40
CA LYS A 149 -40.73 -38.49 -32.68
C LYS A 149 -39.35 -38.17 -33.26
N ASN A 150 -38.85 -39.06 -34.13
CA ASN A 150 -37.57 -38.87 -34.84
C ASN A 150 -37.54 -37.62 -35.74
N THR A 151 -38.69 -36.99 -35.97
CA THR A 151 -38.83 -35.77 -36.76
C THR A 151 -39.82 -34.82 -36.08
N ASN A 152 -39.35 -33.61 -35.74
CA ASN A 152 -40.18 -32.54 -35.19
C ASN A 152 -40.27 -31.39 -36.19
N VAL A 153 -41.48 -30.88 -36.43
CA VAL A 153 -41.73 -29.77 -37.36
C VAL A 153 -42.24 -28.58 -36.58
N PHE A 154 -41.43 -27.52 -36.48
CA PHE A 154 -41.79 -26.25 -35.88
C PHE A 154 -42.32 -25.31 -36.97
N LYS A 155 -43.53 -24.76 -36.80
CA LYS A 155 -44.16 -23.83 -37.76
C LYS A 155 -43.88 -22.35 -37.46
N GLY A 156 -43.12 -22.07 -36.40
CA GLY A 156 -42.75 -20.71 -35.96
C GLY A 156 -41.27 -20.62 -35.60
N ASN A 157 -40.85 -19.45 -35.11
CA ASN A 157 -39.47 -19.22 -34.69
C ASN A 157 -39.13 -20.12 -33.49
N VAL A 158 -37.92 -20.68 -33.50
CA VAL A 158 -37.39 -21.49 -32.39
C VAL A 158 -36.29 -20.67 -31.72
N ASN A 159 -36.46 -20.36 -30.44
CA ASN A 159 -35.44 -19.69 -29.61
C ASN A 159 -34.82 -20.70 -28.64
N ILE A 160 -33.51 -20.62 -28.42
CA ILE A 160 -32.77 -21.53 -27.54
C ILE A 160 -31.91 -20.69 -26.60
N GLU A 161 -32.21 -20.74 -25.31
CA GLU A 161 -31.71 -19.76 -24.33
C GLU A 161 -30.43 -20.20 -23.61
N GLU A 162 -30.23 -21.50 -23.37
CA GLU A 162 -29.07 -22.01 -22.63
C GLU A 162 -27.98 -22.67 -23.51
N GLY A 163 -28.17 -22.67 -24.83
CA GLY A 163 -27.19 -23.15 -25.82
C GLY A 163 -27.49 -24.52 -26.43
N ILE A 164 -26.78 -24.87 -27.50
CA ILE A 164 -26.83 -26.18 -28.17
C ILE A 164 -25.43 -26.79 -28.12
N GLU A 165 -25.28 -27.96 -27.49
CA GLU A 165 -24.03 -28.72 -27.50
C GLU A 165 -24.12 -29.87 -28.52
N LEU A 166 -23.12 -29.96 -29.40
CA LEU A 166 -22.95 -31.09 -30.31
C LEU A 166 -21.87 -32.02 -29.74
N ALA A 167 -22.25 -33.23 -29.34
CA ALA A 167 -21.29 -34.28 -28.98
C ALA A 167 -20.38 -34.66 -30.16
N GLU A 168 -19.21 -35.24 -29.91
CA GLU A 168 -18.09 -35.35 -30.88
C GLU A 168 -18.42 -35.98 -32.25
N THR A 169 -19.48 -36.79 -32.35
CA THR A 169 -19.92 -37.44 -33.59
C THR A 169 -21.16 -36.81 -34.23
N SER A 170 -21.67 -35.71 -33.69
CA SER A 170 -22.92 -35.07 -34.10
C SER A 170 -22.68 -33.91 -35.07
N SER A 171 -23.55 -33.77 -36.07
CA SER A 171 -23.53 -32.65 -37.02
C SER A 171 -24.85 -31.90 -36.99
N LEU A 172 -24.80 -30.56 -36.98
CA LEU A 172 -25.97 -29.72 -37.20
C LEU A 172 -26.02 -29.29 -38.67
N THR A 173 -27.05 -29.74 -39.40
CA THR A 173 -27.28 -29.36 -40.79
C THR A 173 -28.58 -28.58 -40.90
N LEU A 174 -28.49 -27.31 -41.31
CA LEU A 174 -29.63 -26.47 -41.68
C LEU A 174 -29.82 -26.54 -43.20
N LYS A 175 -31.01 -26.96 -43.66
CA LYS A 175 -31.37 -26.98 -45.08
C LYS A 175 -32.56 -26.06 -45.34
N GLN A 176 -32.52 -25.37 -46.48
CA GLN A 176 -33.66 -24.65 -47.03
C GLN A 176 -33.88 -25.16 -48.46
N ASN A 177 -35.09 -25.66 -48.75
CA ASN A 177 -35.44 -26.25 -50.05
C ASN A 177 -34.40 -27.30 -50.51
N ASP A 178 -34.08 -28.27 -49.64
CA ASP A 178 -33.09 -29.33 -49.83
C ASP A 178 -31.63 -28.89 -50.04
N LYS A 179 -31.36 -27.59 -50.03
CA LYS A 179 -30.02 -27.02 -50.12
C LYS A 179 -29.46 -26.75 -48.72
N VAL A 180 -28.25 -27.23 -48.45
CA VAL A 180 -27.56 -26.97 -47.18
C VAL A 180 -27.20 -25.48 -47.09
N VAL A 181 -27.69 -24.82 -46.05
CA VAL A 181 -27.46 -23.41 -45.74
C VAL A 181 -26.33 -23.26 -44.72
N THR A 182 -26.28 -24.15 -43.72
CA THR A 182 -25.20 -24.21 -42.72
C THR A 182 -24.92 -25.66 -42.34
N ASN A 183 -23.64 -26.04 -42.25
CA ASN A 183 -23.20 -27.33 -41.73
C ASN A 183 -22.07 -27.08 -40.71
N LEU A 184 -22.29 -27.53 -39.47
CA LEU A 184 -21.33 -27.47 -38.37
C LEU A 184 -20.94 -28.90 -38.00
N ASN A 185 -19.65 -29.22 -38.12
CA ASN A 185 -19.07 -30.48 -37.64
C ASN A 185 -17.65 -30.24 -37.06
N THR A 186 -17.10 -31.26 -36.41
CA THR A 186 -15.78 -31.24 -35.74
C THR A 186 -14.60 -31.07 -36.70
N THR A 187 -14.81 -31.19 -38.02
CA THR A 187 -13.79 -31.04 -39.06
C THR A 187 -13.85 -29.72 -39.82
N GLY A 188 -14.85 -28.86 -39.58
CA GLY A 188 -14.95 -27.52 -40.18
C GLY A 188 -16.39 -27.02 -40.37
N SER A 189 -16.53 -25.70 -40.57
CA SER A 189 -17.82 -25.01 -40.71
C SER A 189 -17.91 -24.22 -42.02
N LEU A 190 -19.07 -24.27 -42.69
CA LEU A 190 -19.36 -23.61 -43.96
C LEU A 190 -20.30 -22.41 -43.78
N LEU A 191 -20.03 -21.52 -42.83
CA LEU A 191 -20.76 -20.26 -42.70
C LEU A 191 -20.35 -19.32 -43.86
N LYS A 192 -21.26 -19.09 -44.81
CA LYS A 192 -21.08 -18.10 -45.88
C LYS A 192 -21.72 -16.77 -45.47
N GLY A 193 -20.93 -15.89 -44.86
CA GLY A 193 -21.29 -14.50 -44.54
C GLY A 193 -20.48 -13.96 -43.35
N PRO A 194 -20.19 -12.65 -43.27
CA PRO A 194 -19.40 -12.09 -42.17
C PRO A 194 -20.16 -12.24 -40.85
N LEU A 195 -19.49 -12.83 -39.85
CA LEU A 195 -20.01 -13.00 -38.50
C LEU A 195 -20.13 -11.63 -37.84
N LYS A 196 -21.29 -11.31 -37.25
CA LYS A 196 -21.48 -10.15 -36.39
C LYS A 196 -21.79 -10.62 -34.97
N VAL A 197 -21.16 -10.03 -33.97
CA VAL A 197 -21.46 -10.21 -32.54
C VAL A 197 -21.80 -8.82 -32.01
N ASP A 198 -22.96 -8.66 -31.40
CA ASP A 198 -23.44 -7.38 -30.83
C ASP A 198 -23.36 -6.20 -31.82
N ASP A 199 -23.84 -6.42 -33.04
CA ASP A 199 -23.79 -5.47 -34.17
C ASP A 199 -22.37 -5.07 -34.66
N GLU A 200 -21.30 -5.62 -34.08
CA GLU A 200 -19.92 -5.43 -34.53
C GLU A 200 -19.46 -6.53 -35.50
N LEU A 201 -18.77 -6.12 -36.57
CA LEU A 201 -18.20 -7.00 -37.59
C LEU A 201 -17.00 -7.78 -37.04
N VAL A 202 -17.09 -9.11 -37.01
CA VAL A 202 -15.96 -9.99 -36.72
C VAL A 202 -15.23 -10.27 -38.04
N TYR A 203 -14.18 -9.49 -38.28
CA TYR A 203 -13.32 -9.63 -39.46
C TYR A 203 -12.59 -10.98 -39.47
N THR A 204 -12.44 -11.60 -40.64
CA THR A 204 -11.42 -12.65 -40.80
C THR A 204 -10.04 -12.03 -40.63
N LYS A 205 -9.03 -12.80 -40.18
CA LYS A 205 -7.67 -12.28 -39.97
C LYS A 205 -7.11 -11.45 -41.16
N PRO A 206 -7.27 -11.87 -42.43
CA PRO A 206 -6.82 -11.07 -43.58
C PRO A 206 -7.58 -9.74 -43.76
N GLU A 207 -8.87 -9.72 -43.43
CA GLU A 207 -9.69 -8.51 -43.51
C GLU A 207 -9.42 -7.57 -42.33
N ALA A 208 -9.14 -8.12 -41.14
CA ALA A 208 -8.69 -7.37 -39.98
C ALA A 208 -7.33 -6.74 -40.24
N ASP A 209 -6.38 -7.50 -40.81
CA ASP A 209 -5.05 -7.00 -41.16
C ASP A 209 -5.15 -5.86 -42.20
N LYS A 210 -6.07 -5.97 -43.17
CA LYS A 210 -6.33 -4.91 -44.15
C LYS A 210 -6.97 -3.67 -43.53
N ALA A 211 -8.03 -3.83 -42.72
CA ALA A 211 -8.74 -2.72 -42.08
C ALA A 211 -7.85 -1.99 -41.05
N ILE A 212 -7.06 -2.73 -40.28
CA ILE A 212 -6.05 -2.18 -39.36
C ILE A 212 -4.98 -1.42 -40.14
N SER A 213 -4.52 -1.95 -41.27
CA SER A 213 -3.54 -1.27 -42.12
C SER A 213 -4.09 0.05 -42.70
N GLU A 214 -5.34 0.04 -43.17
CA GLU A 214 -6.01 1.24 -43.70
C GLU A 214 -6.25 2.31 -42.62
N GLU A 215 -6.62 1.92 -41.39
CA GLU A 215 -6.77 2.87 -40.29
C GLU A 215 -5.44 3.36 -39.71
N ILE A 216 -4.39 2.54 -39.72
CA ILE A 216 -3.03 3.00 -39.39
C ILE A 216 -2.60 4.10 -40.37
N GLU A 217 -2.88 3.96 -41.67
CA GLU A 217 -2.54 4.98 -42.67
C GLU A 217 -3.36 6.27 -42.49
N LYS A 218 -4.66 6.18 -42.19
CA LYS A 218 -5.48 7.36 -41.86
C LYS A 218 -5.02 8.06 -40.58
N LEU A 219 -4.65 7.29 -39.55
CA LEU A 219 -4.09 7.85 -38.31
C LEU A 219 -2.78 8.58 -38.59
N LYS A 220 -1.85 8.00 -39.37
CA LYS A 220 -0.63 8.69 -39.81
C LYS A 220 -0.93 10.02 -40.50
N GLN A 221 -1.89 10.05 -41.42
CA GLN A 221 -2.29 11.27 -42.13
C GLN A 221 -2.90 12.32 -41.19
N SER A 222 -3.74 11.90 -40.23
CA SER A 222 -4.33 12.77 -39.21
C SER A 222 -3.28 13.34 -38.23
N LEU A 223 -2.26 12.54 -37.90
CA LEU A 223 -1.13 12.91 -37.03
C LEU A 223 -0.15 13.90 -37.69
N THR A 224 -0.22 14.11 -39.01
CA THR A 224 0.68 15.03 -39.74
C THR A 224 0.10 16.44 -39.87
N ASN A 225 -1.12 16.69 -39.36
CA ASN A 225 -1.80 17.96 -39.52
C ASN A 225 -1.43 18.91 -38.36
N GLU A 226 -0.62 19.93 -38.64
CA GLU A 226 0.06 20.77 -37.64
C GLU A 226 -0.88 21.63 -36.75
N ASN A 227 -2.18 21.66 -37.04
CA ASN A 227 -3.17 22.52 -36.38
C ASN A 227 -4.05 21.82 -35.32
N SER A 228 -3.76 20.57 -34.95
CA SER A 228 -4.49 19.86 -33.88
C SER A 228 -3.87 20.11 -32.50
N SER A 229 -4.68 20.36 -31.47
CA SER A 229 -4.23 20.54 -30.08
C SER A 229 -3.52 19.31 -29.49
N CYS A 230 -3.60 18.15 -30.14
CA CYS A 230 -2.79 16.97 -29.82
C CYS A 230 -1.31 17.13 -30.22
N SER A 231 -0.96 18.05 -31.12
CA SER A 231 0.42 18.27 -31.56
C SER A 231 1.31 18.82 -30.45
N VAL A 232 0.77 19.56 -29.48
CA VAL A 232 1.55 20.17 -28.39
C VAL A 232 1.93 19.13 -27.31
N VAL A 233 1.02 18.18 -27.04
CA VAL A 233 1.28 17.07 -26.09
C VAL A 233 2.16 16.01 -26.76
N ILE A 234 1.93 15.72 -28.03
CA ILE A 234 2.78 14.84 -28.82
C ILE A 234 4.16 15.47 -29.02
N ASN A 235 4.30 16.77 -29.33
CA ASN A 235 5.62 17.40 -29.40
C ASN A 235 6.38 17.28 -28.08
N LYS A 236 5.74 17.37 -26.91
CA LYS A 236 6.42 17.12 -25.62
C LYS A 236 6.75 15.64 -25.35
N LEU A 237 6.01 14.69 -25.91
CA LEU A 237 6.30 13.25 -25.86
C LEU A 237 7.24 12.75 -26.99
N VAL A 238 7.37 13.52 -28.08
CA VAL A 238 8.16 13.27 -29.31
C VAL A 238 9.53 13.98 -29.27
N HIS A 239 9.90 14.59 -28.14
CA HIS A 239 11.33 14.87 -27.85
C HIS A 239 12.13 13.58 -27.50
N TRP A 240 11.57 12.40 -27.78
CA TRP A 240 12.37 11.19 -27.97
C TRP A 240 12.94 11.25 -29.41
N PRO A 241 14.27 11.36 -29.59
CA PRO A 241 14.85 11.51 -30.92
C PRO A 241 14.38 10.38 -31.81
N GLU A 242 14.04 10.71 -33.06
CA GLU A 242 13.58 9.81 -34.12
C GLU A 242 14.17 8.41 -33.94
N ARG A 243 13.29 7.42 -33.65
CA ARG A 243 13.71 6.05 -33.32
C ARG A 243 14.72 5.60 -34.36
N ALA A 244 15.96 5.38 -33.91
CA ALA A 244 16.97 4.74 -34.73
C ALA A 244 16.40 3.46 -35.34
N ASP A 245 16.70 3.19 -36.61
CA ASP A 245 16.25 1.98 -37.32
C ASP A 245 16.74 0.69 -36.64
N ALA A 246 17.84 0.78 -35.88
CA ALA A 246 18.24 -0.24 -34.92
C ALA A 246 18.98 0.38 -33.71
N GLU A 247 18.80 -0.25 -32.54
CA GLU A 247 19.59 -0.01 -31.34
C GLU A 247 20.28 -1.30 -30.88
N LEU A 248 21.59 -1.25 -30.64
CA LEU A 248 22.40 -2.37 -30.16
C LEU A 248 23.03 -2.01 -28.82
N LEU A 249 22.66 -2.73 -27.75
CA LEU A 249 23.21 -2.54 -26.41
C LEU A 249 24.25 -3.63 -26.09
N TYR A 250 25.42 -3.19 -25.63
CA TYR A 250 26.55 -4.03 -25.24
C TYR A 250 26.89 -3.79 -23.77
N THR A 251 26.70 -4.81 -22.96
CA THR A 251 27.06 -4.84 -21.52
C THR A 251 28.22 -5.78 -21.22
N GLN A 252 28.72 -6.48 -22.24
CA GLN A 252 29.86 -7.38 -22.20
C GLN A 252 30.83 -7.05 -23.34
N SER A 253 32.12 -7.26 -23.10
CA SER A 253 33.16 -7.04 -24.11
C SER A 253 33.03 -8.05 -25.24
N ARG A 254 32.88 -7.57 -26.47
CA ARG A 254 32.77 -8.38 -27.70
C ARG A 254 32.93 -7.48 -28.92
N LYS A 255 33.07 -8.10 -30.10
CA LYS A 255 32.96 -7.38 -31.37
C LYS A 255 31.51 -6.95 -31.64
N ILE A 256 31.35 -5.81 -32.30
CA ILE A 256 30.06 -5.36 -32.82
C ILE A 256 29.58 -6.38 -33.86
N LYS A 257 28.31 -6.77 -33.75
CA LYS A 257 27.60 -7.53 -34.77
C LYS A 257 26.65 -6.59 -35.50
N TRP A 258 27.01 -6.22 -36.72
CA TRP A 258 26.17 -5.36 -37.56
C TRP A 258 25.00 -6.16 -38.14
N PRO A 259 23.79 -5.57 -38.21
CA PRO A 259 22.72 -6.10 -39.04
C PRO A 259 23.13 -6.22 -40.51
N ASP A 260 22.55 -7.18 -41.24
CA ASP A 260 22.95 -7.50 -42.62
C ASP A 260 22.71 -6.35 -43.63
N TRP A 261 21.82 -5.42 -43.30
CA TRP A 261 21.46 -4.28 -44.15
C TRP A 261 22.39 -3.07 -43.99
N ILE A 262 23.40 -3.15 -43.12
CA ILE A 262 24.33 -2.05 -42.85
C ILE A 262 25.40 -1.95 -43.93
N THR A 263 25.54 -0.75 -44.50
CA THR A 263 26.60 -0.40 -45.45
C THR A 263 27.67 0.47 -44.79
N ASP A 264 28.82 0.63 -45.45
CA ASP A 264 29.92 1.48 -44.96
C ASP A 264 29.57 2.98 -44.91
N GLU A 265 28.54 3.41 -45.64
CA GLU A 265 27.98 4.77 -45.60
C GLU A 265 26.93 4.95 -44.50
N THR A 266 26.51 3.88 -43.83
CA THR A 266 25.47 3.95 -42.80
C THR A 266 25.95 4.78 -41.62
N ILE A 267 25.13 5.74 -41.20
CA ILE A 267 25.43 6.61 -40.07
C ILE A 267 25.13 5.90 -38.75
N VAL A 268 26.09 5.95 -37.83
CA VAL A 268 25.95 5.35 -36.50
C VAL A 268 26.32 6.34 -35.40
N GLU A 269 25.57 6.30 -34.31
CA GLU A 269 25.91 6.96 -33.04
C GLU A 269 26.34 5.88 -32.08
N ILE A 270 27.50 6.06 -31.44
CA ILE A 270 28.01 5.16 -30.41
C ILE A 270 28.15 5.95 -29.13
N GLN A 271 27.37 5.59 -28.12
CA GLN A 271 27.49 6.10 -26.76
C GLN A 271 28.14 5.03 -25.90
N ALA A 272 29.19 5.40 -25.17
CA ALA A 272 29.89 4.50 -24.26
C ALA A 272 29.97 5.13 -22.87
N TRP A 273 29.67 4.34 -21.84
CA TRP A 273 29.83 4.74 -20.44
C TRP A 273 30.96 3.95 -19.81
N GLY A 274 31.88 4.62 -19.12
CA GLY A 274 32.89 3.98 -18.27
C GLY A 274 32.25 3.31 -17.05
N GLY A 275 32.94 2.39 -16.39
CA GLY A 275 32.48 1.82 -15.13
C GLY A 275 32.49 2.87 -14.02
N GLY A 276 31.52 2.83 -13.10
CA GLY A 276 31.52 3.69 -11.92
C GLY A 276 32.54 3.22 -10.88
N GLY A 277 33.03 4.12 -10.03
CA GLY A 277 33.88 3.78 -8.89
C GLY A 277 33.06 3.21 -7.72
N SER A 278 33.67 2.40 -6.85
CA SER A 278 33.01 1.95 -5.62
C SER A 278 33.05 3.02 -4.53
N GLY A 279 32.18 2.91 -3.53
CA GLY A 279 32.31 3.72 -2.32
C GLY A 279 33.52 3.34 -1.47
N GLY A 280 33.93 4.25 -0.59
CA GLY A 280 34.93 4.01 0.44
C GLY A 280 34.36 3.35 1.69
N GLY A 281 35.23 2.71 2.47
CA GLY A 281 34.92 2.09 3.75
C GLY A 281 34.75 3.11 4.87
N ALA A 282 33.79 2.86 5.75
CA ALA A 282 33.54 3.65 6.95
C ALA A 282 34.50 3.34 8.11
N GLY A 283 34.69 4.32 8.99
CA GLY A 283 35.33 4.19 10.29
C GLY A 283 34.30 4.08 11.43
N LYS A 284 34.74 4.25 12.69
CA LYS A 284 33.85 4.20 13.86
C LYS A 284 32.91 5.41 13.95
N THR A 285 33.41 6.60 13.63
CA THR A 285 32.70 7.87 13.80
C THR A 285 32.43 8.59 12.48
N TYR A 286 33.27 8.31 11.48
CA TYR A 286 33.26 8.95 10.18
C TYR A 286 32.92 7.92 9.09
N PHE A 287 32.25 8.35 8.03
CA PHE A 287 31.83 7.45 6.94
C PHE A 287 32.61 7.71 5.66
N GLY A 288 32.75 6.66 4.86
CA GLY A 288 33.41 6.75 3.56
C GLY A 288 32.61 7.58 2.56
N GLY A 289 33.31 8.17 1.60
CA GLY A 289 32.69 8.87 0.49
C GLY A 289 32.11 7.90 -0.55
N GLY A 290 31.20 8.39 -1.39
CA GLY A 290 30.72 7.62 -2.53
C GLY A 290 31.72 7.64 -3.69
N GLY A 291 31.71 6.60 -4.52
CA GLY A 291 32.48 6.55 -5.77
C GLY A 291 31.86 7.44 -6.85
N GLY A 292 32.69 7.98 -7.72
CA GLY A 292 32.24 8.79 -8.86
C GLY A 292 31.60 7.96 -9.95
N GLY A 293 30.71 8.56 -10.72
CA GLY A 293 30.15 7.93 -11.93
C GLY A 293 31.16 7.89 -13.06
N GLY A 294 31.01 6.92 -13.97
CA GLY A 294 31.77 6.85 -15.21
C GLY A 294 31.35 7.95 -16.18
N GLY A 295 32.32 8.45 -16.95
CA GLY A 295 32.05 9.39 -18.03
C GLY A 295 31.28 8.74 -19.16
N CYS A 296 30.57 9.54 -19.94
CA CYS A 296 29.96 9.14 -21.19
C CYS A 296 30.68 9.80 -22.35
N SER A 297 31.11 8.98 -23.30
CA SER A 297 31.65 9.46 -24.56
C SER A 297 30.73 9.06 -25.69
N VAL A 298 30.47 10.01 -26.59
CA VAL A 298 29.59 9.82 -27.73
C VAL A 298 30.37 10.08 -29.00
N TRP A 299 30.16 9.24 -30.00
CA TRP A 299 30.69 9.43 -31.34
C TRP A 299 29.58 9.31 -32.37
N TYR A 300 29.65 10.11 -33.42
CA TYR A 300 28.68 10.13 -34.51
C TYR A 300 29.42 10.26 -35.84
N GLY A 301 29.19 9.30 -36.73
CA GLY A 301 29.85 9.23 -38.04
C GLY A 301 29.44 8.03 -38.88
N PRO A 302 29.95 7.91 -40.11
CA PRO A 302 29.68 6.77 -40.98
C PRO A 302 30.42 5.52 -40.50
N LYS A 303 29.83 4.33 -40.69
CA LYS A 303 30.46 3.05 -40.28
C LYS A 303 31.89 2.89 -40.80
N SER A 304 32.17 3.32 -42.03
CA SER A 304 33.51 3.31 -42.62
C SER A 304 34.59 3.99 -41.76
N SER A 305 34.25 5.04 -41.01
CA SER A 305 35.18 5.73 -40.11
C SER A 305 35.67 4.84 -38.95
N LEU A 306 34.98 3.73 -38.65
CA LEU A 306 35.45 2.76 -37.66
C LEU A 306 36.64 1.93 -38.17
N ASN A 307 36.92 1.91 -39.48
CA ASN A 307 38.10 1.29 -40.10
C ASN A 307 38.41 -0.14 -39.60
N GLY A 308 37.37 -0.98 -39.48
CA GLY A 308 37.49 -2.36 -38.98
C GLY A 308 37.79 -2.48 -37.48
N HIS A 309 37.69 -1.38 -36.72
CA HIS A 309 37.83 -1.37 -35.26
C HIS A 309 36.44 -1.48 -34.61
N GLU A 310 35.98 -2.72 -34.50
CA GLU A 310 34.65 -3.06 -34.00
C GLU A 310 34.69 -3.70 -32.61
N ASP A 311 35.86 -3.74 -31.97
CA ASP A 311 36.03 -4.29 -30.65
C ASP A 311 35.46 -3.34 -29.58
N ILE A 312 34.58 -3.89 -28.73
CA ILE A 312 34.09 -3.22 -27.52
C ILE A 312 34.72 -3.87 -26.30
N VAL A 313 35.34 -3.06 -25.45
CA VAL A 313 35.80 -3.45 -24.11
C VAL A 313 35.00 -2.69 -23.08
N ILE A 314 34.19 -3.41 -22.30
CA ILE A 314 33.36 -2.81 -21.26
C ILE A 314 34.15 -2.64 -19.96
N GLY A 315 34.20 -1.40 -19.46
CA GLY A 315 34.81 -1.06 -18.20
C GLY A 315 34.04 -1.67 -17.03
N LYS A 316 34.72 -2.45 -16.18
CA LYS A 316 34.12 -3.00 -14.96
C LYS A 316 33.87 -1.91 -13.93
N GLY A 317 32.78 -2.02 -13.17
CA GLY A 317 32.58 -1.16 -12.01
C GLY A 317 33.63 -1.45 -10.94
N GLY A 318 33.97 -0.44 -10.14
CA GLY A 318 34.88 -0.59 -9.01
C GLY A 318 34.34 -1.63 -8.02
N ALA A 319 35.20 -2.59 -7.65
CA ALA A 319 34.85 -3.63 -6.69
C ALA A 319 34.59 -3.02 -5.30
N SER A 320 33.62 -3.57 -4.58
CA SER A 320 33.31 -3.17 -3.20
C SER A 320 34.51 -3.41 -2.28
N VAL A 321 34.68 -2.54 -1.28
CA VAL A 321 35.64 -2.71 -0.19
C VAL A 321 34.91 -2.99 1.12
N LYS A 322 35.41 -3.94 1.91
CA LYS A 322 34.82 -4.36 3.20
C LYS A 322 35.53 -3.76 4.41
N ASP A 323 36.80 -3.42 4.23
CA ASP A 323 37.67 -2.97 5.31
C ASP A 323 37.42 -1.52 5.69
N LYS A 324 37.61 -1.23 6.97
CA LYS A 324 37.46 0.12 7.53
C LYS A 324 38.49 1.05 6.91
N ASN A 325 38.12 2.33 6.78
CA ASN A 325 39.00 3.41 6.31
C ASN A 325 39.64 3.15 4.93
N THR A 326 39.20 2.12 4.20
CA THR A 326 39.78 1.72 2.93
C THR A 326 39.14 2.51 1.81
N SER A 327 39.95 3.06 0.91
CA SER A 327 39.42 3.76 -0.27
C SER A 327 38.80 2.78 -1.24
N GLY A 328 37.70 3.18 -1.86
CA GLY A 328 37.03 2.43 -2.91
C GLY A 328 37.91 2.27 -4.15
N ASN A 329 37.55 1.30 -4.98
CA ASN A 329 38.22 1.00 -6.23
C ASN A 329 37.65 1.86 -7.37
N ALA A 330 38.51 2.28 -8.29
CA ALA A 330 38.08 2.98 -9.50
C ALA A 330 37.35 2.01 -10.45
N GLY A 331 36.43 2.56 -11.24
CA GLY A 331 35.85 1.86 -12.37
C GLY A 331 36.82 1.79 -13.55
N GLY A 332 36.68 0.75 -14.36
CA GLY A 332 37.41 0.56 -15.61
C GLY A 332 36.89 1.47 -16.72
N LYS A 333 37.76 1.75 -17.69
CA LYS A 333 37.40 2.49 -18.91
C LYS A 333 36.61 1.59 -19.86
N THR A 334 35.62 2.16 -20.53
CA THR A 334 34.96 1.51 -21.67
C THR A 334 35.55 2.06 -22.95
N THR A 335 35.95 1.18 -23.87
CA THR A 335 36.55 1.57 -25.15
C THR A 335 35.83 0.90 -26.30
N VAL A 336 35.56 1.66 -27.35
CA VAL A 336 35.04 1.13 -28.62
C VAL A 336 36.02 1.49 -29.73
N GLY A 337 36.30 0.51 -30.60
CA GLY A 337 37.12 0.70 -31.80
C GLY A 337 38.56 1.10 -31.50
N LYS A 338 39.28 0.27 -30.73
CA LYS A 338 40.71 0.48 -30.39
C LYS A 338 41.02 1.89 -29.83
N ASN A 339 40.19 2.35 -28.89
CA ASN A 339 40.28 3.69 -28.28
C ASN A 339 39.83 4.86 -29.17
N LEU A 340 39.15 4.61 -30.29
CA LEU A 340 38.44 5.67 -31.01
C LEU A 340 37.47 6.39 -30.07
N ILE A 341 36.75 5.61 -29.26
CA ILE A 341 35.86 6.09 -28.22
C ILE A 341 36.38 5.59 -26.89
N VAL A 342 36.62 6.50 -25.96
CA VAL A 342 37.07 6.18 -24.60
C VAL A 342 36.17 6.89 -23.60
N ALA A 343 35.45 6.12 -22.81
CA ALA A 343 34.65 6.60 -21.70
C ALA A 343 35.39 6.27 -20.40
N GLY A 344 35.80 7.31 -19.66
CA GLY A 344 36.60 7.19 -18.45
C GLY A 344 35.82 6.53 -17.31
N GLY A 345 36.45 5.65 -16.56
CA GLY A 345 35.87 5.11 -15.34
C GLY A 345 35.88 6.14 -14.21
N GLY A 346 34.89 6.05 -13.32
CA GLY A 346 34.80 6.89 -12.12
C GLY A 346 35.81 6.50 -11.06
N GLY A 347 36.28 7.47 -10.27
CA GLY A 347 37.19 7.25 -9.15
C GLY A 347 36.47 6.60 -7.96
N GLY A 348 37.18 5.77 -7.19
CA GLY A 348 36.66 5.23 -5.94
C GLY A 348 36.56 6.31 -4.86
N GLY A 349 35.51 6.22 -4.03
CA GLY A 349 35.33 7.12 -2.89
C GLY A 349 36.42 6.91 -1.85
N LYS A 350 36.92 7.98 -1.23
CA LYS A 350 37.93 7.84 -0.18
C LYS A 350 37.33 7.18 1.05
N GLY A 351 38.12 6.35 1.71
CA GLY A 351 37.78 5.80 3.01
C GLY A 351 37.70 6.90 4.07
N ALA A 352 36.99 6.62 5.17
CA ALA A 352 37.03 7.47 6.35
C ALA A 352 38.43 7.45 6.99
N SER A 353 38.67 8.39 7.90
CA SER A 353 39.84 8.42 8.78
C SER A 353 39.40 8.62 10.23
N ASP A 354 40.34 8.57 11.17
CA ASP A 354 40.05 8.77 12.59
C ASP A 354 39.64 10.21 12.92
N THR A 355 39.83 11.15 11.99
CA THR A 355 39.56 12.59 12.20
C THR A 355 38.63 13.18 11.15
N GLY A 356 38.17 12.42 10.16
CA GLY A 356 37.37 12.97 9.06
C GLY A 356 36.69 11.95 8.16
N SER A 357 35.57 12.37 7.58
CA SER A 357 34.82 11.58 6.58
C SER A 357 35.55 11.50 5.25
N GLY A 358 35.35 10.37 4.57
CA GLY A 358 35.90 10.14 3.24
C GLY A 358 35.28 11.06 2.19
N GLN A 359 36.13 11.60 1.33
CA GLN A 359 35.75 12.40 0.17
C GLN A 359 35.14 11.56 -0.95
N GLY A 360 34.30 12.19 -1.75
CA GLY A 360 33.75 11.57 -2.95
C GLY A 360 34.81 11.26 -4.00
N GLY A 361 34.61 10.17 -4.75
CA GLY A 361 35.43 9.83 -5.90
C GLY A 361 35.15 10.78 -7.07
N ALA A 362 36.18 11.13 -7.83
CA ALA A 362 36.03 11.96 -9.02
C ALA A 362 35.17 11.25 -10.09
N GLY A 363 34.40 12.01 -10.86
CA GLY A 363 33.71 11.48 -12.03
C GLY A 363 34.68 11.12 -13.14
N GLY A 364 34.32 10.11 -13.94
CA GLY A 364 35.09 9.70 -15.11
C GLY A 364 34.97 10.72 -16.24
N ALA A 365 36.04 10.88 -17.02
CA ALA A 365 36.04 11.79 -18.15
C ALA A 365 35.19 11.25 -19.32
N GLY A 366 34.39 12.11 -19.94
CA GLY A 366 33.60 11.79 -21.13
C GLY A 366 33.61 12.96 -22.12
N LYS A 367 33.44 12.66 -23.40
CA LYS A 367 33.45 13.69 -24.46
C LYS A 367 32.52 13.32 -25.62
N THR A 368 31.95 14.34 -26.27
CA THR A 368 31.34 14.16 -27.58
C THR A 368 32.42 14.35 -28.65
N VAL A 369 32.55 13.38 -29.56
CA VAL A 369 33.43 13.45 -30.73
C VAL A 369 32.55 13.31 -31.97
N THR A 370 32.33 14.42 -32.67
CA THR A 370 31.45 14.44 -33.85
C THR A 370 32.30 14.60 -35.11
N GLU A 371 32.18 13.67 -36.07
CA GLU A 371 32.86 13.77 -37.38
C GLU A 371 31.97 14.38 -38.48
N LEU A 372 30.66 14.50 -38.25
CA LEU A 372 29.70 15.08 -39.19
C LEU A 372 28.83 16.15 -38.52
N MET A 373 28.82 17.37 -39.06
CA MET A 373 27.90 18.45 -38.70
C MET A 373 26.55 18.28 -39.43
N ASP A 374 26.01 17.06 -39.51
CA ASP A 374 24.63 16.90 -40.04
C ASP A 374 23.69 17.48 -38.98
N GLY A 375 22.91 18.50 -39.35
CA GLY A 375 22.11 19.36 -38.47
C GLY A 375 20.90 18.68 -37.82
N ARG A 376 20.97 17.36 -37.56
CA ARG A 376 19.88 16.60 -36.95
C ARG A 376 19.72 16.98 -35.47
N PRO A 377 18.54 17.43 -35.04
CA PRO A 377 18.28 17.69 -33.64
C PRO A 377 18.28 16.37 -32.84
N GLY A 378 19.03 16.31 -31.73
CA GLY A 378 18.91 15.22 -30.75
C GLY A 378 20.07 14.21 -30.63
N ILE A 379 21.25 14.48 -31.21
CA ILE A 379 22.46 13.67 -30.97
C ILE A 379 22.77 13.65 -29.47
N ALA A 380 23.05 12.47 -28.92
CA ALA A 380 23.37 12.32 -27.52
C ALA A 380 24.64 13.12 -27.16
N LYS A 381 24.61 13.80 -26.02
CA LYS A 381 25.76 14.55 -25.52
C LYS A 381 26.57 13.65 -24.61
N GLY A 382 27.86 13.51 -24.90
CA GLY A 382 28.82 13.00 -23.94
C GLY A 382 29.01 13.99 -22.79
N GLY A 383 29.63 13.53 -21.72
CA GLY A 383 29.89 14.34 -20.55
C GLY A 383 30.63 13.58 -19.47
N ASN A 384 31.22 14.32 -18.56
CA ASN A 384 31.87 13.73 -17.39
C ASN A 384 30.82 13.11 -16.47
N GLY A 385 31.20 12.02 -15.81
CA GLY A 385 30.42 11.50 -14.69
C GLY A 385 30.39 12.51 -13.55
N SER A 386 29.35 12.45 -12.73
CA SER A 386 29.28 13.25 -11.52
C SER A 386 30.26 12.69 -10.48
N PRO A 387 30.91 13.56 -9.67
CA PRO A 387 31.65 13.09 -8.51
C PRO A 387 30.69 12.47 -7.49
N GLY A 388 31.19 11.52 -6.70
CA GLY A 388 30.49 11.07 -5.51
C GLY A 388 30.47 12.16 -4.44
N THR A 389 29.63 12.01 -3.42
CA THR A 389 29.58 12.96 -2.30
C THR A 389 30.45 12.51 -1.14
N GLN A 390 30.88 13.46 -0.32
CA GLN A 390 31.55 13.19 0.95
C GLN A 390 30.59 12.49 1.93
N GLY A 391 31.11 11.61 2.79
CA GLY A 391 30.38 11.10 3.94
C GLY A 391 30.16 12.19 5.02
N SER A 392 29.14 12.04 5.86
CA SER A 392 28.84 12.95 6.98
C SER A 392 29.13 12.28 8.32
N SER A 393 29.80 12.96 9.25
CA SER A 393 30.09 12.39 10.57
C SER A 393 28.80 11.95 11.28
N ARG A 394 28.74 10.73 11.81
CA ARG A 394 27.61 10.20 12.63
C ARG A 394 26.22 10.13 11.96
N PHE A 395 26.05 10.59 10.71
CA PHE A 395 24.75 10.62 10.05
C PHE A 395 24.63 9.66 8.86
N LYS A 396 25.44 9.81 7.80
CA LYS A 396 25.25 9.09 6.50
C LYS A 396 26.55 8.91 5.72
N SER A 397 26.68 7.79 5.00
CA SER A 397 27.75 7.60 4.01
C SER A 397 27.52 8.45 2.75
N GLY A 398 28.59 8.68 1.98
CA GLY A 398 28.52 9.46 0.74
C GLY A 398 27.73 8.75 -0.37
N PHE A 399 26.97 9.52 -1.15
CA PHE A 399 26.25 9.07 -2.33
C PHE A 399 27.22 8.84 -3.49
N GLY A 400 26.99 7.81 -4.30
CA GLY A 400 27.70 7.61 -5.54
C GLY A 400 27.33 8.68 -6.56
N GLY A 401 28.24 8.97 -7.49
CA GLY A 401 27.99 9.89 -8.59
C GLY A 401 27.23 9.23 -9.75
N ASP A 402 26.40 10.01 -10.43
CA ASP A 402 25.71 9.59 -11.65
C ASP A 402 26.67 9.49 -12.85
N ALA A 403 26.32 8.61 -13.80
CA ALA A 403 27.05 8.52 -15.06
C ALA A 403 26.90 9.80 -15.90
N GLY A 404 27.90 10.11 -16.72
CA GLY A 404 27.91 11.31 -17.56
C GLY A 404 26.96 11.24 -18.76
N GLY A 405 26.77 12.38 -19.42
CA GLY A 405 26.01 12.50 -20.67
C GLY A 405 24.49 12.46 -20.48
N ASP A 406 23.77 11.87 -21.44
CA ASP A 406 22.31 11.70 -21.35
C ASP A 406 21.95 10.69 -20.24
N THR A 407 21.55 11.24 -19.08
CA THR A 407 21.23 10.50 -17.86
C THR A 407 19.93 9.69 -17.96
N SER A 408 19.16 9.81 -19.06
CA SER A 408 17.97 8.96 -19.27
C SER A 408 18.34 7.48 -19.48
N ARG A 409 19.57 7.21 -19.94
CA ARG A 409 20.13 5.85 -20.12
C ARG A 409 21.42 5.60 -19.33
N GLY A 410 22.07 6.66 -18.85
CA GLY A 410 23.14 6.58 -17.85
C GLY A 410 22.65 6.03 -16.50
N GLY A 411 23.57 5.45 -15.75
CA GLY A 411 23.30 4.88 -14.43
C GLY A 411 23.27 5.93 -13.32
N CYS A 412 22.32 5.80 -12.39
CA CYS A 412 22.31 6.63 -11.19
C CYS A 412 23.29 6.11 -10.14
N GLY A 413 23.87 7.06 -9.42
CA GLY A 413 24.75 6.81 -8.30
C GLY A 413 24.06 6.05 -7.17
N GLY A 414 24.85 5.28 -6.43
CA GLY A 414 24.41 4.52 -5.28
C GLY A 414 23.96 5.43 -4.14
N THR A 415 22.94 5.02 -3.41
CA THR A 415 22.42 5.80 -2.29
C THR A 415 23.19 5.54 -0.99
N GLY A 416 23.82 6.55 -0.40
CA GLY A 416 24.37 6.47 0.96
C GLY A 416 23.25 6.25 1.99
N ARG A 417 23.49 5.37 2.97
CA ARG A 417 22.51 5.03 4.01
C ARG A 417 23.02 5.40 5.39
N GLY A 418 22.08 5.63 6.33
CA GLY A 418 22.33 6.21 7.65
C GLY A 418 22.99 5.26 8.64
N HIS A 419 23.00 5.65 9.93
CA HIS A 419 23.83 5.12 11.05
C HIS A 419 23.84 3.60 11.31
N CYS A 420 23.20 2.75 10.49
CA CYS A 420 23.22 1.30 10.63
C CYS A 420 23.24 0.48 9.31
N ILE A 421 23.26 1.08 8.11
CA ILE A 421 23.00 0.32 6.85
C ILE A 421 24.00 0.67 5.75
N SER A 422 24.59 -0.34 5.11
CA SER A 422 25.53 -0.17 3.99
C SER A 422 24.96 0.71 2.88
N GLY A 423 25.83 1.53 2.26
CA GLY A 423 25.49 2.26 1.05
C GLY A 423 25.05 1.31 -0.07
N LYS A 424 24.09 1.76 -0.87
CA LYS A 424 23.62 0.99 -2.03
C LYS A 424 24.64 1.04 -3.17
N PRO A 425 24.73 -0.02 -3.97
CA PRO A 425 25.53 0.01 -5.20
C PRO A 425 24.92 0.98 -6.22
N GLY A 426 25.75 1.42 -7.17
CA GLY A 426 25.28 2.18 -8.33
C GLY A 426 24.31 1.33 -9.17
N ARG A 427 23.34 1.98 -9.81
CA ARG A 427 22.37 1.31 -10.71
C ARG A 427 22.57 1.80 -12.15
N GLY A 428 22.08 1.03 -13.11
CA GLY A 428 22.25 1.34 -14.55
C GLY A 428 23.70 1.25 -14.99
N PHE A 429 24.09 1.97 -16.05
CA PHE A 429 25.44 1.88 -16.62
C PHE A 429 26.34 3.01 -16.14
N GLY A 430 27.53 2.68 -15.65
CA GLY A 430 28.51 3.65 -15.19
C GLY A 430 28.14 4.41 -13.90
N GLY A 431 27.06 4.07 -13.20
CA GLY A 431 26.75 4.68 -11.90
C GLY A 431 27.80 4.33 -10.83
N GLY A 432 28.23 5.31 -10.03
CA GLY A 432 29.15 5.11 -8.90
C GLY A 432 28.47 4.45 -7.71
N GLY A 433 29.20 3.70 -6.88
CA GLY A 433 28.67 3.07 -5.65
C GLY A 433 28.75 3.97 -4.42
N ALA A 434 27.88 3.80 -3.43
CA ALA A 434 27.93 4.56 -2.18
C ALA A 434 28.92 3.97 -1.15
N GLY A 435 29.39 4.80 -0.21
CA GLY A 435 30.25 4.36 0.90
C GLY A 435 29.55 3.39 1.86
N SER A 436 30.30 2.54 2.54
CA SER A 436 29.74 1.63 3.55
C SER A 436 29.38 2.36 4.85
N HIS A 437 28.65 1.67 5.73
CA HIS A 437 28.22 2.19 7.02
C HIS A 437 28.37 1.09 8.08
N TYR A 438 28.91 1.45 9.27
CA TYR A 438 29.17 0.55 10.40
C TYR A 438 30.17 -0.58 10.10
N GLN A 439 30.76 -1.14 11.16
CA GLN A 439 31.96 -1.96 11.07
C GLN A 439 31.75 -3.21 10.21
N ASN A 440 32.66 -3.43 9.25
CA ASN A 440 32.77 -4.62 8.38
C ASN A 440 31.66 -4.78 7.33
N ASN A 441 30.85 -3.75 7.09
CA ASN A 441 29.91 -3.77 5.97
C ASN A 441 30.62 -3.36 4.66
N PRO A 442 30.35 -4.07 3.54
CA PRO A 442 30.87 -3.71 2.23
C PRO A 442 30.35 -2.35 1.76
N SER A 443 31.17 -1.62 1.02
CA SER A 443 30.71 -0.44 0.26
C SER A 443 29.87 -0.88 -0.93
N GLY A 444 29.07 0.02 -1.47
CA GLY A 444 28.43 -0.21 -2.76
C GLY A 444 29.48 -0.34 -3.85
N ASN A 445 29.38 -1.39 -4.68
CA ASN A 445 30.17 -1.49 -5.90
C ASN A 445 29.71 -0.44 -6.92
N GLY A 446 30.62 -0.03 -7.78
CA GLY A 446 30.27 0.72 -8.98
C GLY A 446 29.56 -0.18 -9.98
N ALA A 447 28.72 0.41 -10.81
CA ALA A 447 28.10 -0.29 -11.93
C ALA A 447 29.09 -0.43 -13.09
N ASN A 448 28.95 -1.52 -13.86
CA ASN A 448 29.72 -1.69 -15.09
C ASN A 448 29.32 -0.62 -16.12
N GLY A 449 30.25 -0.30 -17.01
CA GLY A 449 29.97 0.49 -18.19
C GLY A 449 29.07 -0.25 -19.18
N ALA A 450 28.77 0.41 -20.30
CA ALA A 450 28.06 -0.16 -21.44
C ALA A 450 28.42 0.60 -22.72
N ALA A 451 28.06 0.05 -23.86
CA ALA A 451 28.03 0.76 -25.12
C ALA A 451 26.66 0.58 -25.80
N LEU A 452 26.06 1.69 -26.22
CA LEU A 452 24.83 1.73 -26.99
C LEU A 452 25.16 2.25 -28.39
N ILE A 453 24.75 1.50 -29.40
CA ILE A 453 24.91 1.89 -30.80
C ILE A 453 23.53 2.14 -31.37
N ARG A 454 23.32 3.32 -31.94
CA ARG A 454 22.12 3.66 -32.70
C ARG A 454 22.48 3.78 -34.17
N ILE A 455 21.59 3.30 -35.01
CA ILE A 455 21.83 3.17 -36.45
C ILE A 455 20.64 3.79 -37.17
N TRP A 456 20.91 4.59 -38.19
CA TRP A 456 19.88 5.12 -39.09
C TRP A 456 20.16 4.66 -40.52
N LYS A 457 19.13 4.15 -41.19
CA LYS A 457 19.16 3.95 -42.64
C LYS A 457 19.41 5.30 -43.28
N LYS A 458 20.30 5.34 -44.28
CA LYS A 458 20.34 6.46 -45.21
C LYS A 458 18.94 6.52 -45.83
N ARG A 459 18.19 7.61 -45.65
CA ARG A 459 16.98 7.82 -46.47
C ARG A 459 17.51 7.78 -47.90
N TYR A 460 17.00 6.83 -48.70
CA TYR A 460 17.25 6.83 -50.13
C TYR A 460 16.99 8.27 -50.60
N GLU A 461 18.03 8.94 -51.10
CA GLU A 461 17.84 10.18 -51.82
C GLU A 461 16.81 9.84 -52.88
N ASN A 462 15.64 10.47 -52.80
CA ASN A 462 14.56 10.23 -53.74
C ASN A 462 15.14 10.27 -55.15
N ASP A 463 15.07 9.14 -55.85
CA ASP A 463 15.35 9.05 -57.28
C ASP A 463 14.58 10.21 -57.96
N LYS A 464 15.34 11.13 -58.54
CA LYS A 464 14.81 12.23 -59.35
C LYS A 464 14.33 11.73 -60.70
#